data_AF-A0A973GC05-F1
#
_entry.id   AF-A0A973GC05-F1
#
_cell.length_a   1.000
_cell.length_b   1.000
_cell.length_c   1.000
_cell.angle_alpha   90.00
_cell.angle_beta   90.00
_cell.angle_gamma   90.00
#
_symmetry.space_group_name_H-M   'P 1'
#
loop_
_entity.id
_entity.type
_entity.pdbx_description
1 polymer ?
#
loop_
_entity_poly.entity_id
_entity_poly.type
_entity_poly.pdbx_seq_one_letter_code
_entity_poly.pdbx_strand_id
1 'polypeptide(L)'
;MKSNKVLSTSLGLMIAVTGAFGLTACGSDDSGTGTSSESTQAAVDVTEDLENARTAVADALAEDDSWAQIMLASDVEAPTVKYGLLVVPYSFSDAASRVQGTVTITDGDYTIEADSAATGLTWQIDQDGTITEVTK
;
A
#
# COMPACT_ATOMS: atom_id res chain seq x y z
N MET A 1 32.72 7.18 22.64
CA MET A 1 31.92 7.18 23.90
C MET A 1 31.04 8.42 23.93
N LYS A 2 29.76 8.21 24.27
CA LYS A 2 28.75 9.16 24.82
C LYS A 2 28.07 10.14 23.84
N SER A 3 26.93 9.66 23.34
CA SER A 3 25.76 10.41 22.88
C SER A 3 25.10 11.15 24.04
N ASN A 4 24.66 12.40 23.83
CA ASN A 4 23.79 13.11 24.75
C ASN A 4 22.41 13.34 24.10
N LYS A 5 21.40 12.65 24.66
CA LYS A 5 19.96 12.90 24.49
C LYS A 5 19.60 14.30 24.99
N VAL A 6 18.67 14.98 24.32
CA VAL A 6 17.68 15.84 24.98
C VAL A 6 16.34 15.74 24.25
N LEU A 7 15.36 15.12 24.92
CA LEU A 7 13.94 15.24 24.59
C LEU A 7 13.46 16.63 25.02
N SER A 8 12.62 17.30 24.23
CA SER A 8 11.87 18.47 24.67
C SER A 8 10.43 18.36 24.22
N THR A 9 9.62 17.93 25.18
CA THR A 9 8.17 18.05 25.25
C THR A 9 7.79 19.54 25.29
N SER A 10 6.91 19.99 24.41
CA SER A 10 6.23 21.28 24.61
C SER A 10 4.77 21.20 24.16
N LEU A 11 3.93 21.02 25.19
CA LEU A 11 2.49 21.14 25.21
C LEU A 11 2.11 22.63 25.02
N GLY A 12 1.27 22.93 24.04
CA GLY A 12 0.83 24.31 23.75
C GLY A 12 -0.64 24.37 23.37
N LEU A 13 -1.51 24.46 24.37
CA LEU A 13 -2.93 24.77 24.24
C LEU A 13 -3.11 26.30 24.31
N MET A 14 -3.67 26.92 23.26
CA MET A 14 -4.22 28.28 23.31
C MET A 14 -5.44 28.39 22.38
N ILE A 15 -6.53 28.84 22.99
CA ILE A 15 -7.92 28.94 22.53
C ILE A 15 -8.16 30.31 21.86
N ALA A 16 -9.03 30.38 20.84
CA ALA A 16 -10.23 31.26 20.83
C ALA A 16 -10.75 31.68 19.42
N VAL A 17 -12.07 31.46 19.19
CA VAL A 17 -13.08 32.44 18.65
C VAL A 17 -12.98 32.77 17.14
N THR A 18 -13.98 32.66 16.23
CA THR A 18 -15.44 32.45 16.23
C THR A 18 -15.89 32.21 14.77
N GLY A 19 -16.94 31.41 14.53
CA GLY A 19 -17.63 31.35 13.23
C GLY A 19 -18.59 30.17 13.13
N ALA A 20 -19.79 30.31 13.70
CA ALA A 20 -20.82 29.27 13.80
C ALA A 20 -21.36 28.82 12.44
N PHE A 21 -21.48 27.50 12.21
CA PHE A 21 -22.67 26.81 11.71
C PHE A 21 -22.47 25.28 11.83
N GLY A 22 -23.40 24.57 12.49
CA GLY A 22 -23.52 23.11 12.41
C GLY A 22 -23.25 22.32 13.70
N LEU A 23 -24.13 22.47 14.70
CA LEU A 23 -24.18 21.62 15.89
C LEU A 23 -24.90 20.29 15.59
N THR A 24 -24.21 19.15 15.65
CA THR A 24 -24.72 17.96 16.36
C THR A 24 -23.59 17.30 17.12
N ALA A 25 -23.72 17.33 18.44
CA ALA A 25 -22.85 16.71 19.42
C ALA A 25 -22.96 15.19 19.43
N CYS A 26 -21.90 14.54 19.94
CA CYS A 26 -21.82 13.26 20.68
C CYS A 26 -20.73 12.35 20.07
N GLY A 27 -19.60 12.04 20.70
CA GLY A 27 -19.05 12.33 22.02
C GLY A 27 -17.58 11.84 22.05
N SER A 28 -16.84 12.33 23.04
CA SER A 28 -15.42 12.11 23.38
C SER A 28 -14.79 10.77 22.94
N ASP A 29 -13.61 10.80 22.33
CA ASP A 29 -12.33 10.75 23.06
C ASP A 29 -11.13 11.04 22.12
N ASP A 30 -9.97 11.20 22.74
CA ASP A 30 -8.69 11.75 22.30
C ASP A 30 -8.02 11.04 21.11
N SER A 31 -7.37 11.83 20.24
CA SER A 31 -6.01 11.60 19.69
C SER A 31 -5.86 12.14 18.26
N GLY A 32 -4.84 12.99 18.09
CA GLY A 32 -4.57 13.72 16.86
C GLY A 32 -4.39 12.82 15.64
N THR A 33 -5.18 13.10 14.61
CA THR A 33 -4.92 12.63 13.26
C THR A 33 -4.20 13.74 12.52
N GLY A 34 -2.92 13.51 12.25
CA GLY A 34 -2.20 14.24 11.24
C GLY A 34 -3.03 14.29 9.97
N THR A 35 -3.08 15.46 9.35
CA THR A 35 -3.50 15.63 7.98
C THR A 35 -2.76 14.60 7.13
N SER A 36 -3.44 13.50 6.83
CA SER A 36 -3.14 12.73 5.63
C SER A 36 -3.35 13.71 4.49
N SER A 37 -2.25 14.05 3.84
CA SER A 37 -2.30 14.80 2.59
C SER A 37 -3.11 13.94 1.62
N GLU A 38 -4.37 14.30 1.39
CA GLU A 38 -5.08 13.85 0.20
C GLU A 38 -4.38 14.50 -0.99
N SER A 39 -3.33 13.84 -1.47
CA SER A 39 -2.89 14.00 -2.83
C SER A 39 -4.08 13.62 -3.71
N THR A 40 -4.64 14.59 -4.42
CA THR A 40 -5.56 14.35 -5.54
C THR A 40 -4.76 13.66 -6.65
N GLN A 41 -4.47 12.38 -6.44
CA GLN A 41 -4.00 11.47 -7.47
C GLN A 41 -5.17 11.34 -8.45
N ALA A 42 -4.92 11.56 -9.74
CA ALA A 42 -5.89 11.15 -10.75
C ALA A 42 -6.27 9.69 -10.43
N ALA A 43 -7.55 9.39 -10.27
CA ALA A 43 -8.00 8.08 -9.81
C ALA A 43 -7.42 7.01 -10.73
N VAL A 44 -6.43 6.27 -10.24
CA VAL A 44 -5.79 5.17 -10.96
C VAL A 44 -6.79 4.01 -10.90
N ASP A 45 -7.32 3.61 -12.05
CA ASP A 45 -8.37 2.59 -12.16
C ASP A 45 -7.92 1.21 -11.66
N VAL A 46 -6.62 0.93 -11.72
CA VAL A 46 -6.00 -0.32 -11.24
C VAL A 46 -5.52 -0.26 -9.77
N THR A 47 -5.91 0.76 -9.01
CA THR A 47 -5.49 0.93 -7.60
C THR A 47 -5.80 -0.30 -6.75
N GLU A 48 -7.05 -0.77 -6.80
CA GLU A 48 -7.50 -1.90 -5.99
C GLU A 48 -6.76 -3.19 -6.36
N ASP A 49 -6.51 -3.41 -7.65
CA ASP A 49 -5.75 -4.56 -8.13
C ASP A 49 -4.31 -4.55 -7.61
N LEU A 50 -3.66 -3.39 -7.67
CA LEU A 50 -2.30 -3.19 -7.17
C LEU A 50 -2.22 -3.35 -5.64
N GLU A 51 -3.16 -2.79 -4.88
CA GLU A 51 -3.21 -2.91 -3.42
C GLU A 51 -3.47 -4.34 -2.97
N ASN A 52 -4.37 -5.07 -3.65
CA ASN A 52 -4.63 -6.48 -3.37
C ASN A 52 -3.40 -7.35 -3.68
N ALA A 53 -2.71 -7.07 -4.79
CA ALA A 53 -1.48 -7.78 -5.15
C ALA A 53 -0.37 -7.52 -4.11
N ARG A 54 -0.20 -6.26 -3.70
CA ARG A 54 0.75 -5.86 -2.65
C ARG A 54 0.45 -6.57 -1.34
N THR A 55 -0.82 -6.64 -0.96
CA THR A 55 -1.26 -7.32 0.28
C THR A 55 -0.94 -8.81 0.22
N ALA A 56 -1.22 -9.48 -0.91
CA ALA A 56 -0.88 -10.89 -1.08
C ALA A 56 0.63 -11.17 -0.95
N VAL A 57 1.48 -10.28 -1.47
CA VAL A 57 2.95 -10.36 -1.31
C VAL A 57 3.38 -10.06 0.12
N ALA A 58 2.82 -9.02 0.75
CA ALA A 58 3.15 -8.64 2.12
C ALA A 58 2.77 -9.72 3.14
N ASP A 59 1.60 -10.35 2.98
CA ASP A 59 1.14 -11.44 3.84
C ASP A 59 2.09 -12.65 3.73
N ALA A 60 2.49 -13.00 2.52
CA ALA A 60 3.46 -14.07 2.28
C ALA A 60 4.84 -13.79 2.91
N LEU A 61 5.32 -12.56 2.81
CA LEU A 61 6.59 -12.14 3.42
C LEU A 61 6.50 -12.03 4.96
N ALA A 62 5.31 -11.75 5.50
CA ALA A 62 5.10 -11.75 6.95
C ALA A 62 5.15 -13.17 7.54
N GLU A 63 4.79 -14.19 6.77
CA GLU A 63 4.95 -15.60 7.16
C GLU A 63 6.40 -16.09 7.02
N ASP A 64 7.08 -15.72 5.93
CA ASP A 64 8.47 -16.07 5.65
C ASP A 64 9.11 -14.99 4.75
N ASP A 65 10.08 -14.25 5.26
CA ASP A 65 10.74 -13.15 4.55
C ASP A 65 11.91 -13.61 3.66
N SER A 66 12.19 -14.92 3.59
CA SER A 66 13.31 -15.47 2.83
C SER A 66 13.06 -15.63 1.32
N TRP A 67 11.84 -15.34 0.86
CA TRP A 67 11.47 -15.47 -0.55
C TRP A 67 12.10 -14.36 -1.40
N ALA A 68 12.97 -14.75 -2.33
CA ALA A 68 13.48 -13.84 -3.37
C ALA A 68 12.46 -13.60 -4.50
N GLN A 69 11.44 -14.45 -4.61
CA GLN A 69 10.43 -14.37 -5.66
C GLN A 69 9.11 -14.98 -5.21
N ILE A 70 8.01 -14.32 -5.57
CA ILE A 70 6.64 -14.78 -5.31
C ILE A 70 5.86 -14.75 -6.63
N MET A 71 5.13 -15.83 -6.92
CA MET A 71 4.26 -15.94 -8.09
C MET A 71 2.80 -15.74 -7.69
N LEU A 72 2.18 -14.70 -8.21
CA LEU A 72 0.75 -14.42 -8.12
C LEU A 72 0.03 -15.23 -9.20
N ALA A 73 -0.88 -16.11 -8.80
CA ALA A 73 -1.61 -16.98 -9.72
C ALA A 73 -3.07 -17.15 -9.31
N SER A 74 -3.97 -17.14 -10.29
CA SER A 74 -5.41 -17.35 -10.06
C SER A 74 -5.84 -18.83 -10.03
N ASP A 75 -4.95 -19.75 -10.43
CA ASP A 75 -5.23 -21.20 -10.53
C ASP A 75 -4.94 -21.96 -9.22
N VAL A 76 -4.67 -21.25 -8.14
CA VAL A 76 -4.45 -21.85 -6.81
C VAL A 76 -5.45 -21.28 -5.82
N GLU A 77 -5.95 -22.12 -4.91
CA GLU A 77 -6.93 -21.72 -3.89
C GLU A 77 -6.28 -21.27 -2.58
N ALA A 78 -5.01 -21.64 -2.36
CA ALA A 78 -4.24 -21.33 -1.16
C ALA A 78 -2.74 -21.18 -1.51
N PRO A 79 -1.96 -20.44 -0.70
CA PRO A 79 -0.52 -20.35 -0.87
C PRO A 79 0.14 -21.74 -0.90
N THR A 80 1.01 -21.98 -1.88
CA THR A 80 1.68 -23.27 -2.06
C THR A 80 3.07 -23.09 -2.64
N VAL A 81 3.98 -24.01 -2.33
CA VAL A 81 5.34 -24.00 -2.88
C VAL A 81 5.42 -24.96 -4.06
N LYS A 82 5.75 -24.45 -5.26
CA LYS A 82 5.99 -25.26 -6.46
C LYS A 82 7.38 -24.98 -7.00
N TYR A 83 8.20 -26.02 -7.16
CA TYR A 83 9.59 -25.90 -7.67
C TYR A 83 10.49 -24.94 -6.87
N GLY A 84 10.25 -24.80 -5.57
CA GLY A 84 11.01 -23.86 -4.72
C GLY A 84 10.57 -22.40 -4.87
N LEU A 85 9.43 -22.15 -5.53
CA LEU A 85 8.81 -20.84 -5.68
C LEU A 85 7.50 -20.81 -4.89
N LEU A 86 7.29 -19.76 -4.09
CA LEU A 86 6.01 -19.53 -3.44
C LEU A 86 5.00 -19.03 -4.48
N VAL A 87 3.86 -19.72 -4.55
CA VAL A 87 2.72 -19.38 -5.40
C VAL A 87 1.58 -18.95 -4.51
N VAL A 88 1.10 -17.73 -4.68
CA VAL A 88 0.06 -17.10 -3.87
C VAL A 88 -1.19 -16.89 -4.72
N PRO A 89 -2.39 -17.21 -4.20
CA PRO A 89 -3.65 -16.97 -4.88
C PRO A 89 -3.86 -15.47 -5.11
N TYR A 90 -4.07 -15.09 -6.37
CA TYR A 90 -4.39 -13.71 -6.72
C TYR A 90 -5.13 -13.64 -8.07
N SER A 91 -6.12 -12.76 -8.15
CA SER A 91 -6.85 -12.43 -9.36
C SER A 91 -7.04 -10.92 -9.44
N PHE A 92 -6.90 -10.36 -10.63
CA PHE A 92 -7.16 -8.95 -10.91
C PHE A 92 -8.55 -8.76 -11.53
N SER A 93 -9.07 -7.54 -11.41
CA SER A 93 -10.38 -7.12 -11.91
C SER A 93 -10.35 -6.79 -13.41
N ASP A 94 -11.52 -6.53 -14.00
CA ASP A 94 -11.64 -6.07 -15.39
C ASP A 94 -11.03 -4.66 -15.63
N ALA A 95 -10.68 -3.92 -14.57
CA ALA A 95 -9.98 -2.65 -14.69
C ALA A 95 -8.51 -2.83 -15.14
N ALA A 96 -7.90 -3.97 -14.81
CA ALA A 96 -6.56 -4.32 -15.27
C ALA A 96 -6.61 -5.27 -16.47
N SER A 97 -5.84 -4.93 -17.51
CA SER A 97 -5.58 -5.83 -18.64
C SER A 97 -4.49 -6.86 -18.33
N ARG A 98 -3.62 -6.55 -17.36
CA ARG A 98 -2.55 -7.40 -16.85
C ARG A 98 -2.14 -6.92 -15.46
N VAL A 99 -1.80 -7.86 -14.59
CA VAL A 99 -0.99 -7.61 -13.38
C VAL A 99 0.24 -8.50 -13.43
N GLN A 100 1.37 -8.01 -12.92
CA GLN A 100 2.62 -8.74 -12.86
C GLN A 100 2.46 -10.03 -12.03
N GLY A 101 2.54 -11.18 -12.72
CA GLY A 101 2.39 -12.49 -12.07
C GLY A 101 3.62 -12.97 -11.29
N THR A 102 4.80 -12.40 -11.51
CA THR A 102 6.02 -12.78 -10.78
C THR A 102 6.67 -11.56 -10.18
N VAL A 103 6.64 -11.48 -8.87
CA VAL A 103 7.20 -10.38 -8.08
C VAL A 103 8.57 -10.79 -7.59
N THR A 104 9.58 -9.98 -7.92
CA THR A 104 10.96 -10.18 -7.45
C THR A 104 11.17 -9.33 -6.22
N ILE A 105 11.70 -9.94 -5.17
CA ILE A 105 11.97 -9.28 -3.89
C ILE A 105 13.48 -9.15 -3.75
N THR A 106 13.96 -7.94 -3.49
CA THR A 106 15.37 -7.62 -3.29
C THR A 106 15.52 -6.94 -1.95
N ASP A 107 16.13 -7.63 -0.98
CA ASP A 107 16.34 -7.11 0.38
C ASP A 107 15.04 -6.61 1.07
N GLY A 108 13.90 -7.21 0.72
CA GLY A 108 12.57 -6.82 1.21
C GLY A 108 11.83 -5.80 0.33
N ASP A 109 12.52 -5.16 -0.60
CA ASP A 109 11.94 -4.20 -1.54
C ASP A 109 11.34 -4.93 -2.75
N TYR A 110 10.17 -4.47 -3.21
CA TYR A 110 9.52 -5.00 -4.41
C TYR A 110 8.58 -3.98 -5.04
N THR A 111 8.33 -4.15 -6.33
CA THR A 111 7.33 -3.41 -7.08
C THR A 111 6.42 -4.36 -7.84
N ILE A 112 5.16 -3.97 -8.01
CA ILE A 112 4.18 -4.73 -8.78
C ILE A 112 3.59 -3.81 -9.84
N GLU A 113 3.65 -4.23 -11.10
CA GLU A 113 3.05 -3.49 -12.21
C GLU A 113 1.65 -4.00 -12.57
N ALA A 114 0.78 -3.08 -12.98
CA ALA A 114 -0.52 -3.36 -13.58
C ALA A 114 -0.78 -2.45 -14.79
N ASP A 115 -1.36 -3.02 -15.84
CA ASP A 115 -1.71 -2.31 -17.07
C ASP A 115 -3.20 -1.98 -17.05
N SER A 116 -3.56 -0.70 -17.06
CA SER A 116 -4.96 -0.24 -17.10
C SER A 116 -5.64 -0.68 -18.40
N ALA A 117 -6.76 -1.38 -18.28
CA ALA A 117 -7.59 -1.77 -19.42
C ALA A 117 -8.28 -0.56 -20.06
N ALA A 118 -8.61 0.47 -19.26
CA ALA A 118 -9.31 1.66 -19.74
C ALA A 118 -8.39 2.64 -20.49
N THR A 119 -7.15 2.81 -20.01
CA THR A 119 -6.22 3.84 -20.52
C THR A 119 -5.05 3.27 -21.29
N GLY A 120 -4.71 1.99 -21.08
CA GLY A 120 -3.50 1.37 -21.63
C GLY A 120 -2.21 1.81 -20.94
N LEU A 121 -2.29 2.61 -19.87
CA LEU A 121 -1.13 3.04 -19.08
C LEU A 121 -0.68 1.93 -18.12
N THR A 122 0.62 1.85 -17.90
CA THR A 122 1.21 0.96 -16.88
C THR A 122 1.40 1.74 -15.58
N TRP A 123 0.91 1.19 -14.48
CA TRP A 123 1.08 1.71 -13.13
C TRP A 123 1.88 0.71 -12.31
N GLN A 124 2.66 1.20 -11.35
CA GLN A 124 3.36 0.35 -10.38
C GLN A 124 3.01 0.78 -8.96
N ILE A 125 2.96 -0.20 -8.05
CA ILE A 125 2.93 0.02 -6.61
C ILE A 125 4.22 -0.51 -5.99
N ASP A 126 4.79 0.22 -5.04
CA ASP A 126 5.91 -0.24 -4.21
C ASP A 126 5.42 -0.91 -2.91
N GLN A 127 6.35 -1.44 -2.12
CA GLN A 127 6.07 -2.09 -0.83
C GLN A 127 5.36 -1.16 0.18
N ASP A 128 5.55 0.16 0.05
CA ASP A 128 4.97 1.17 0.94
C ASP A 128 3.55 1.59 0.51
N GLY A 129 3.10 1.15 -0.66
CA GLY A 129 1.79 1.49 -1.23
C GLY A 129 1.80 2.74 -2.10
N THR A 130 2.97 3.26 -2.49
CA THR A 130 3.06 4.39 -3.40
C THR A 130 2.78 3.92 -4.82
N ILE A 131 1.71 4.46 -5.42
CA ILE A 131 1.37 4.18 -6.81
C ILE A 131 1.94 5.25 -7.73
N THR A 132 2.67 4.84 -8.78
CA THR A 132 3.26 5.74 -9.78
C THR A 132 3.06 5.22 -11.20
N GLU A 133 2.99 6.12 -12.17
CA GLU A 133 2.92 5.75 -13.60
C GLU A 133 4.31 5.32 -14.09
N VAL A 134 4.37 4.19 -14.79
CA VAL A 134 5.60 3.70 -15.43
C VAL A 134 5.74 4.35 -16.80
N THR A 135 6.75 5.21 -16.95
CA THR A 135 7.13 5.79 -18.25
C THR A 135 8.24 4.96 -18.89
N LYS A 136 7.98 4.40 -20.08
CA LYS A 136 8.92 3.58 -20.85
C LYS A 136 9.68 4.40 -21.91
#